data_AF-A0A381VZM4-F1
#
_entry.id   AF-A0A381VZM4-F1
#
_cell.length_a   1.000
_cell.length_b   1.000
_cell.length_c   1.000
_cell.angle_alpha   90.00
_cell.angle_beta   90.00
_cell.angle_gamma   90.00
#
_symmetry.space_group_name_H-M   'P 1'
#
loop_
_entity.id
_entity.type
_entity.pdbx_description
1 polymer ?
#
loop_
_entity_poly.entity_id
_entity_poly.type
_entity_poly.pdbx_seq_one_letter_code
_entity_poly.pdbx_strand_id
1 'polypeptide(L)' 'MRKVPKNQRAGMEWLINHMPEEDLKVIGSRFLLDNCKLAYEAREEYSWASEVPDSIFFEYVLPYASLNERREN' A
#
# COMPACT_ATOMS: atom_id res chain seq x y z
N MET A 1 8.63 -6.74 8.11
CA MET A 1 8.51 -5.84 9.29
C MET A 1 9.78 -5.06 9.67
N ARG A 2 10.96 -5.67 9.84
CA ARG A 2 12.19 -4.93 10.27
C ARG A 2 12.60 -3.76 9.37
N LYS A 3 12.41 -3.89 8.05
CA LYS A 3 12.76 -2.87 7.05
C LYS A 3 11.68 -1.79 6.85
N VAL A 4 10.52 -1.93 7.51
CA VAL A 4 9.39 -1.01 7.37
C VAL A 4 9.53 0.11 8.42
N PRO A 5 9.52 1.40 8.00
CA PRO A 5 9.46 2.54 8.91
C PRO A 5 8.32 2.40 9.91
N LYS A 6 8.49 2.86 11.17
CA LYS A 6 7.51 2.63 12.24
C LYS A 6 6.12 3.16 11.90
N ASN A 7 6.04 4.34 11.28
CA ASN A 7 4.81 4.99 10.82
C ASN A 7 4.11 4.25 9.65
N GLN A 8 4.81 3.35 8.96
CA GLN A 8 4.28 2.60 7.81
C GLN A 8 3.92 1.14 8.16
N ARG A 9 4.17 0.70 9.40
CA ARG A 9 3.96 -0.70 9.80
C ARG A 9 2.50 -1.11 9.78
N ALA A 10 1.60 -0.24 10.22
CA ALA A 10 0.16 -0.51 10.20
C ALA A 10 -0.33 -0.79 8.77
N GLY A 11 0.07 0.03 7.80
CA GLY A 11 -0.25 -0.20 6.40
C GLY A 11 0.35 -1.50 5.86
N MET A 12 1.61 -1.81 6.18
CA MET A 12 2.23 -3.08 5.76
C MET A 12 1.55 -4.31 6.38
N GLU A 13 1.15 -4.25 7.65
CA GLU A 13 0.39 -5.33 8.29
C GLU A 13 -0.98 -5.50 7.64
N TRP A 14 -1.66 -4.39 7.36
CA TRP A 14 -2.92 -4.41 6.64
C TRP A 14 -2.78 -5.10 5.29
N LEU A 15 -1.77 -4.75 4.48
CA LEU A 15 -1.52 -5.41 3.18
C LEU A 15 -1.32 -6.92 3.34
N ILE A 16 -0.46 -7.35 4.27
CA ILE A 16 -0.16 -8.78 4.46
C ILE A 16 -1.40 -9.56 4.88
N ASN A 17 -2.25 -8.96 5.72
CA ASN A 17 -3.48 -9.60 6.21
C ASN A 17 -4.61 -9.64 5.18
N HIS A 18 -4.59 -8.74 4.19
CA HIS A 18 -5.65 -8.62 3.17
C HIS A 18 -5.21 -9.10 1.78
N MET A 19 -3.96 -9.54 1.63
CA MET A 19 -3.45 -10.16 0.40
C MET A 19 -3.95 -11.61 0.28
N PRO A 20 -4.38 -12.04 -0.91
CA PRO A 20 -4.58 -13.46 -1.21
C PRO A 20 -3.30 -14.27 -0.98
N GLU A 21 -3.44 -15.52 -0.53
CA GLU A 21 -2.27 -16.39 -0.27
C GLU A 21 -1.38 -16.62 -1.49
N GLU A 22 -1.99 -16.65 -2.69
CA GLU A 22 -1.25 -16.79 -3.94
C GLU A 22 -0.35 -15.57 -4.21
N ASP A 23 -0.87 -14.36 -3.95
CA ASP A 23 -0.14 -13.11 -4.10
C ASP A 23 0.99 -12.99 -3.07
N LEU A 24 0.79 -13.47 -1.84
CA LEU A 24 1.84 -13.52 -0.82
C LEU A 24 3.08 -14.32 -1.26
N LYS A 25 2.91 -15.29 -2.17
CA LYS A 25 4.01 -16.14 -2.68
C LYS A 25 4.77 -15.48 -3.84
N VAL A 26 4.09 -14.66 -4.64
CA VAL A 26 4.66 -14.08 -5.87
C VAL A 26 5.09 -12.63 -5.70
N ILE A 27 4.43 -11.87 -4.83
CA ILE A 27 4.75 -10.46 -4.60
C ILE A 27 6.00 -10.34 -3.73
N GLY A 28 7.04 -9.74 -4.30
CA GLY A 28 8.30 -9.53 -3.60
C GLY A 28 8.20 -8.50 -2.49
N SER A 29 8.83 -8.78 -1.34
CA SER A 29 8.95 -7.82 -0.22
C SER A 29 9.51 -6.45 -0.62
N ARG A 30 10.36 -6.38 -1.66
CA ARG A 30 10.89 -5.11 -2.17
C ARG A 30 9.79 -4.25 -2.80
N PHE A 31 8.93 -4.86 -3.60
CA PHE A 31 7.79 -4.19 -4.23
C PHE A 31 6.84 -3.60 -3.19
N LEU A 32 6.49 -4.38 -2.16
CA LEU A 32 5.64 -3.90 -1.07
C LEU A 32 6.28 -2.73 -0.30
N LEU A 33 7.60 -2.79 -0.05
CA LEU A 33 8.31 -1.71 0.63
C LEU A 33 8.34 -0.43 -0.20
N ASP A 34 8.65 -0.55 -1.49
CA ASP A 34 8.73 0.61 -2.38
C ASP A 34 7.34 1.24 -2.57
N ASN A 35 6.28 0.44 -2.76
CA ASN A 35 4.90 0.94 -2.86
C ASN A 35 4.39 1.56 -1.55
N CYS A 36 4.65 0.93 -0.41
CA CYS A 36 4.26 1.47 0.87
C CYS A 36 4.96 2.81 1.13
N LYS A 37 6.25 2.93 0.76
CA LYS A 37 6.94 4.21 0.81
C LYS A 37 6.26 5.27 -0.07
N LEU A 38 5.99 4.96 -1.34
CA LEU A 38 5.36 5.89 -2.29
C LEU A 38 3.96 6.34 -1.84
N ALA A 39 3.13 5.42 -1.34
CA ALA A 39 1.78 5.75 -0.86
C ALA A 39 1.81 6.73 0.32
N TYR A 40 2.75 6.53 1.25
CA TYR A 40 2.92 7.44 2.38
C TYR A 40 3.55 8.78 1.99
N GLU A 41 4.50 8.79 1.04
CA GLU A 41 5.03 10.04 0.47
C GLU A 41 3.91 10.88 -0.16
N ALA A 42 3.03 10.26 -0.95
CA ALA A 42 1.87 10.93 -1.52
C ALA A 42 0.92 11.45 -0.41
N ARG A 43 0.70 10.67 0.65
CA ARG A 43 -0.14 11.11 1.78
C ARG A 43 0.41 12.33 2.50
N GLU A 44 1.74 12.45 2.58
CA GLU A 44 2.42 13.60 3.17
C GLU A 44 2.46 14.81 2.22
N GLU A 45 2.54 14.60 0.91
CA GLU A 45 2.59 15.65 -0.10
C GLU A 45 1.27 16.42 -0.24
N TYR A 46 0.14 15.71 -0.20
CA TYR A 46 -1.18 16.31 -0.42
C TYR A 46 -1.88 16.60 0.90
N SER A 47 -2.16 17.88 1.18
CA SER A 47 -2.81 18.32 2.44
C SER A 47 -4.13 17.61 2.72
N TRP A 48 -4.96 17.37 1.71
CA TRP A 48 -6.23 16.66 1.84
C TRP A 48 -6.05 15.17 2.18
N ALA A 49 -4.94 14.54 1.79
CA ALA A 49 -4.69 13.12 2.01
C ALA A 49 -4.43 12.81 3.50
N SER A 50 -4.03 13.83 4.27
CA SER A 50 -3.91 13.73 5.73
C SER A 50 -5.27 13.59 6.43
N GLU A 51 -6.35 14.08 5.81
CA GLU A 51 -7.72 13.96 6.33
C GLU A 51 -8.38 12.61 6.01
N VAL A 52 -7.77 11.83 5.10
CA VAL A 52 -8.28 10.52 4.71
C VAL A 52 -8.09 9.53 5.86
N PRO A 53 -9.14 8.81 6.30
CA PRO A 53 -9.02 7.78 7.32
C PRO A 53 -8.06 6.66 6.90
N ASP A 54 -7.33 6.10 7.86
CA ASP A 54 -6.35 5.03 7.61
C ASP A 54 -6.94 3.83 6.87
N SER A 55 -8.17 3.41 7.19
CA SER A 55 -8.83 2.29 6.51
C SER A 55 -9.04 2.55 5.02
N ILE A 56 -9.49 3.77 4.67
CA ILE A 56 -9.71 4.19 3.28
C ILE A 56 -8.36 4.32 2.55
N PHE A 57 -7.36 4.89 3.23
CA PHE A 57 -6.02 4.98 2.68
C PHE A 57 -5.41 3.59 2.41
N PHE A 58 -5.54 2.64 3.34
CA PHE A 58 -5.00 1.30 3.16
C PHE A 58 -5.71 0.52 2.04
N GLU A 59 -7.02 0.69 1.91
CA GLU A 59 -7.82 -0.04 0.92
C GLU A 59 -7.67 0.51 -0.50
N TYR A 60 -7.66 1.84 -0.66
CA TYR A 60 -7.76 2.48 -1.98
C TYR A 60 -6.48 3.17 -2.45
N VAL A 61 -5.54 3.46 -1.56
CA VAL A 61 -4.32 4.22 -1.90
C VAL A 61 -3.07 3.37 -1.77
N LEU A 62 -2.99 2.52 -0.74
CA LEU A 62 -1.84 1.65 -0.50
C LEU A 62 -1.90 0.42 -1.42
N PRO A 63 -1.03 0.31 -2.45
CA PRO A 63 -1.18 -0.74 -3.43
C PRO A 63 -0.40 -2.01 -3.02
N TYR A 64 -1.07 -3.16 -3.09
CA TYR A 64 -0.39 -4.46 -3.23
C TYR A 64 -0.64 -5.10 -4.59
N ALA A 65 -1.76 -4.80 -5.23
CA ALA A 65 -2.05 -5.16 -6.61
C ALA A 65 -2.39 -3.88 -7.37
N SER A 66 -1.62 -3.57 -8.41
CA SER A 66 -2.07 -2.57 -9.39
C SER A 66 -3.04 -3.30 -10.31
N LEU A 67 -4.35 -3.07 -10.12
CA LEU A 67 -5.33 -3.39 -11.15
C LEU A 67 -4.98 -2.49 -12.34
N ASN A 68 -4.15 -3.02 -13.23
CA ASN A 68 -3.98 -2.48 -14.57
C ASN A 68 -5.30 -2.78 -15.29
N GLU A 69 -6.37 -2.05 -14.94
CA GLU A 69 -7.58 -2.02 -15.73
C GLU A 69 -7.15 -1.55 -17.12
N ARG A 70 -7.13 -2.46 -18.08
CA ARG A 70 -7.06 -2.08 -19.48
C ARG A 70 -8.26 -1.15 -19.69
N ARG A 71 -8.02 0.16 -19.78
CA ARG A 71 -9.00 1.09 -20.32
C ARG A 71 -9.24 0.67 -21.76
N GLU A 72 -10.41 0.08 -22.02
CA GLU A 72 -10.87 -0.11 -23.40
C GLU A 72 -11.13 1.28 -24.00
N ASN A 73 -10.51 1.56 -25.15
CA ASN A 73 -10.79 2.69 -26.01
C ASN A 73 -11.49 2.19 -27.27
#